data_AF-A0A3A5V2A3-F1
#
_entry.id   AF-A0A3A5V2A3-F1
#
_cell.length_a   1.000
_cell.length_b   1.000
_cell.length_c   1.000
_cell.angle_alpha   90.00
_cell.angle_beta   90.00
_cell.angle_gamma   90.00
#
_symmetry.space_group_name_H-M   'P 1'
#
loop_
_entity.id
_entity.type
_entity.pdbx_description
1 polymer ?
#
loop_
_entity_poly.entity_id
_entity_poly.type
_entity_poly.pdbx_seq_one_letter_code
_entity_poly.pdbx_strand_id
1 'polypeptide(L)'
;SLWDLLHDPCWESEDLFDPNCAGWTLVPLSERESLRKDMVNVAFDTLSKEVRSMLMNEGGTKAIVYVSQPYMNLNVAGELRDEIDDILGEGPKLLNTRTSLLTGGLPVSLDINEGIHDTQSTTTLLTLLVLTILLMFVFRSPRLGVYTMIPVAVVILWQPLLMQSGDVNVNIFTAMIGTIVFGIGVDDSIHVMHRIREEGETPEGMASAIEETGQTIFETTITTVSGIAAGFLAAFPGLENFFMLMCLLIIFAFITSTFLLPAVITAEHASRAKLNGHPSWIDFGEGIAIGDSAVMKPMDAVIPGSLWHDEEGGGSRE
;
A
#
# COMPACT_ATOMS: atom_id res chain seq x y z
N SER A 1 -30.65 -18.09 -32.56
CA SER A 1 -31.51 -17.27 -31.68
C SER A 1 -31.92 -16.00 -32.44
N LEU A 2 -32.84 -15.16 -31.93
CA LEU A 2 -33.12 -13.85 -32.56
C LEU A 2 -31.85 -12.99 -32.63
N TRP A 3 -30.98 -13.10 -31.62
CA TRP A 3 -29.69 -12.42 -31.58
C TRP A 3 -28.77 -12.84 -32.73
N ASP A 4 -28.58 -14.14 -32.94
CA ASP A 4 -27.74 -14.66 -34.02
C ASP A 4 -28.30 -14.26 -35.39
N LEU A 5 -29.63 -14.24 -35.51
CA LEU A 5 -30.28 -13.80 -36.74
C LEU A 5 -30.07 -12.32 -36.99
N LEU A 6 -30.17 -11.44 -35.99
CA LEU A 6 -29.98 -9.98 -36.16
C LEU A 6 -28.52 -9.58 -36.40
N HIS A 7 -27.55 -10.39 -35.97
CA HIS A 7 -26.10 -10.16 -36.13
C HIS A 7 -25.49 -10.99 -37.26
N ASP A 8 -26.31 -11.63 -38.08
CA ASP A 8 -25.85 -12.39 -39.23
C ASP A 8 -25.12 -11.45 -40.23
N PRO A 9 -23.87 -11.76 -40.63
CA PRO A 9 -23.12 -10.93 -41.59
C PRO A 9 -23.85 -10.74 -42.93
N CYS A 10 -24.82 -11.60 -43.25
CA CYS A 10 -25.60 -11.51 -44.48
C CYS A 10 -26.52 -10.27 -44.58
N TRP A 11 -26.78 -9.56 -43.47
CA TRP A 11 -27.52 -8.29 -43.51
C TRP A 11 -26.79 -7.18 -44.26
N GLU A 12 -25.46 -7.19 -44.20
CA GLU A 12 -24.59 -6.12 -44.72
C GLU A 12 -23.72 -6.59 -45.91
N SER A 13 -23.77 -7.89 -46.25
CA SER A 13 -23.07 -8.47 -47.40
C SER A 13 -23.66 -7.97 -48.74
N GLU A 14 -22.80 -7.35 -49.54
CA GLU A 14 -23.04 -6.95 -50.93
C GLU A 14 -22.72 -8.08 -51.94
N ASP A 15 -22.08 -9.16 -51.47
CA ASP A 15 -21.63 -10.27 -52.31
C ASP A 15 -22.79 -11.20 -52.66
N LEU A 16 -23.33 -11.03 -53.87
CA LEU A 16 -24.44 -11.81 -54.42
C LEU A 16 -24.12 -13.32 -54.61
N PHE A 17 -22.85 -13.70 -54.52
CA PHE A 17 -22.37 -15.07 -54.73
C PHE A 17 -21.86 -15.75 -53.46
N ASP A 18 -21.99 -15.13 -52.28
CA ASP A 18 -21.64 -15.81 -51.04
C ASP A 18 -22.63 -16.96 -50.77
N PRO A 19 -22.17 -18.23 -50.84
CA PRO A 19 -23.04 -19.39 -50.63
C PRO A 19 -23.66 -19.43 -49.23
N ASN A 20 -23.08 -18.72 -48.25
CA ASN A 20 -23.62 -18.63 -46.89
C ASN A 20 -24.80 -17.65 -46.79
N CYS A 21 -24.94 -16.71 -47.73
CA CYS A 21 -25.97 -15.67 -47.72
C CYS A 21 -27.06 -15.88 -48.78
N ALA A 22 -27.11 -17.04 -49.43
CA ALA A 22 -28.01 -17.35 -50.54
C ALA A 22 -29.51 -17.15 -50.24
N GLY A 23 -29.92 -17.21 -48.97
CA GLY A 23 -31.30 -16.91 -48.55
C GLY A 23 -31.67 -15.42 -48.57
N TRP A 24 -30.68 -14.53 -48.49
CA TRP A 24 -30.85 -13.08 -48.41
C TRP A 24 -30.59 -12.36 -49.74
N THR A 25 -29.92 -13.00 -50.70
CA THR A 25 -29.55 -12.43 -52.02
C THR A 25 -30.73 -11.94 -52.86
N LEU A 26 -31.94 -12.43 -52.60
CA LEU A 26 -33.19 -12.02 -53.26
C LEU A 26 -33.80 -10.74 -52.70
N VAL A 27 -33.37 -10.28 -51.52
CA VAL A 27 -33.87 -9.07 -50.86
C VAL A 27 -32.87 -7.92 -51.08
N PRO A 28 -33.29 -6.75 -51.61
CA PRO A 28 -32.44 -5.56 -51.73
C PRO A 28 -31.89 -5.10 -50.36
N LEU A 29 -30.65 -4.58 -50.32
CA LEU A 29 -29.99 -4.12 -49.09
C LEU A 29 -30.83 -3.10 -48.29
N SER A 30 -31.54 -2.18 -48.96
CA SER A 30 -32.42 -1.20 -48.30
C SER A 30 -33.63 -1.85 -47.62
N GLU A 31 -34.18 -2.92 -48.21
CA GLU A 31 -35.30 -3.67 -47.62
C GLU A 31 -34.82 -4.57 -46.48
N ARG A 32 -33.60 -5.09 -46.56
CA ARG A 32 -32.95 -5.84 -45.48
C ARG A 32 -32.80 -4.99 -44.21
N GLU A 33 -32.33 -3.74 -44.33
CA GLU A 33 -32.22 -2.85 -43.16
C GLU A 33 -33.58 -2.55 -42.51
N SER A 34 -34.62 -2.32 -43.33
CA SER A 34 -35.99 -2.10 -42.86
C SER A 34 -36.53 -3.34 -42.15
N LEU A 35 -36.39 -4.52 -42.75
CA LEU A 35 -36.83 -5.79 -42.15
C LEU A 35 -36.12 -6.06 -40.82
N ARG A 36 -34.81 -5.80 -40.74
CA ARG A 36 -34.05 -5.93 -39.49
C ARG A 36 -34.64 -5.03 -38.39
N LYS A 37 -34.98 -3.77 -38.71
CA LYS A 37 -35.65 -2.85 -37.77
C LYS A 37 -37.04 -3.33 -37.37
N ASP A 38 -37.84 -3.79 -38.33
CA ASP A 38 -39.20 -4.27 -38.07
C ASP A 38 -39.21 -5.49 -37.16
N MET A 39 -38.26 -6.41 -37.33
CA MET A 39 -38.11 -7.57 -36.45
C MET A 39 -37.80 -7.17 -35.00
N VAL A 40 -36.95 -6.14 -34.81
CA VAL A 40 -36.66 -5.59 -33.48
C VAL A 40 -37.90 -4.92 -32.88
N ASN A 41 -38.65 -4.15 -33.68
CA ASN A 41 -39.89 -3.50 -33.24
C ASN A 41 -40.95 -4.53 -32.80
N VAL A 42 -41.14 -5.60 -33.58
CA VAL A 42 -42.08 -6.68 -33.23
C VAL A 42 -41.65 -7.36 -31.94
N ALA A 43 -40.36 -7.70 -31.79
CA ALA A 43 -39.86 -8.29 -30.55
C ALA A 43 -40.11 -7.37 -29.35
N PHE A 44 -39.85 -6.07 -29.49
CA PHE A 44 -40.12 -5.07 -28.45
C PHE A 44 -41.62 -4.92 -28.14
N ASP A 45 -42.48 -5.00 -29.15
CA ASP A 45 -43.93 -4.92 -29.00
C ASP A 45 -44.58 -6.14 -28.37
N THR A 46 -43.90 -7.29 -28.42
CA THR A 46 -44.32 -8.49 -27.68
C THR A 46 -43.95 -8.47 -26.20
N LEU A 47 -43.11 -7.52 -25.74
CA LEU A 47 -42.76 -7.40 -24.32
C LEU A 47 -43.98 -6.99 -23.49
N SER A 48 -44.12 -7.59 -22.31
CA SER A 48 -45.17 -7.19 -21.37
C SER A 48 -44.95 -5.76 -20.86
N LYS A 49 -46.02 -5.14 -20.36
CA LYS A 49 -45.95 -3.75 -19.85
C LYS A 49 -44.97 -3.63 -18.69
N GLU A 50 -44.89 -4.66 -17.85
CA GLU A 50 -43.99 -4.74 -16.69
C GLU A 50 -42.52 -4.77 -17.13
N VAL A 51 -42.20 -5.56 -18.16
CA VAL A 51 -40.84 -5.60 -18.72
C VAL A 51 -40.49 -4.26 -19.37
N ARG A 52 -41.43 -3.68 -20.13
CA ARG A 52 -41.24 -2.38 -20.77
C ARG A 52 -41.02 -1.26 -19.73
N SER A 53 -41.74 -1.30 -18.59
CA SER A 53 -41.56 -0.34 -17.50
C SER A 53 -40.24 -0.52 -16.73
N MET A 54 -39.60 -1.69 -16.79
CA MET A 54 -38.26 -1.89 -16.24
C MET A 54 -37.17 -1.31 -17.16
N LEU A 55 -37.42 -1.30 -18.47
CA LEU A 55 -36.45 -0.83 -19.46
C LEU A 55 -36.61 0.66 -19.80
N MET A 56 -37.82 1.22 -19.68
CA MET A 56 -38.13 2.59 -20.11
C MET A 56 -38.95 3.35 -19.08
N ASN A 57 -38.84 4.68 -19.09
CA ASN A 57 -39.73 5.52 -18.29
C ASN A 57 -41.16 5.55 -18.88
N GLU A 58 -42.14 6.00 -18.08
CA GLU A 58 -43.54 6.11 -18.52
C GLU A 58 -43.73 6.97 -19.80
N GLY A 59 -42.88 7.98 -19.98
CA GLY A 59 -42.92 8.87 -21.16
C GLY A 59 -42.22 8.31 -22.40
N GLY A 60 -41.58 7.15 -22.33
CA GLY A 60 -40.79 6.54 -23.41
C GLY A 60 -39.56 7.35 -23.87
N THR A 61 -39.16 8.37 -23.11
CA THR A 61 -38.05 9.27 -23.45
C THR A 61 -36.69 8.78 -22.97
N LYS A 62 -36.67 7.84 -22.04
CA LYS A 62 -35.46 7.28 -21.43
C LYS A 62 -35.53 5.76 -21.46
N ALA A 63 -34.41 5.13 -21.80
CA ALA A 63 -34.25 3.68 -21.78
C ALA A 63 -32.98 3.30 -21.01
N ILE A 64 -32.99 2.14 -20.36
CA ILE A 64 -31.85 1.52 -19.70
C ILE A 64 -31.44 0.30 -20.51
N VAL A 65 -30.14 0.20 -20.82
CA VAL A 65 -29.56 -0.99 -21.45
C VAL A 65 -28.71 -1.70 -20.39
N TYR A 66 -29.05 -2.96 -20.12
CA TYR A 66 -28.29 -3.77 -19.19
C TYR A 66 -27.16 -4.49 -19.93
N VAL A 67 -25.93 -4.31 -19.46
CA VAL A 67 -24.77 -5.06 -19.91
C VAL A 67 -24.41 -6.06 -18.82
N SER A 68 -24.56 -7.35 -19.10
CA SER A 68 -24.10 -8.40 -18.18
C SER A 68 -22.64 -8.71 -18.47
N GLN A 69 -21.80 -8.63 -17.45
CA GLN A 69 -20.40 -9.00 -17.53
C GLN A 69 -20.12 -10.25 -16.70
N PRO A 70 -19.21 -11.13 -17.14
CA PRO A 70 -18.72 -12.22 -16.31
C PRO A 70 -17.86 -11.67 -15.16
N TYR A 71 -17.66 -12.48 -14.13
CA TYR A 71 -16.71 -12.15 -13.07
C TYR A 71 -15.29 -12.13 -13.65
N MET A 72 -14.59 -11.01 -13.48
CA MET A 72 -13.25 -10.78 -14.01
C MET A 72 -12.43 -9.92 -13.05
N ASN A 73 -11.11 -9.91 -13.25
CA ASN A 73 -10.20 -9.08 -12.47
C ASN A 73 -10.45 -7.60 -12.72
N LEU A 74 -10.29 -6.78 -11.69
CA LEU A 74 -10.58 -5.34 -11.73
C LEU A 74 -9.80 -4.60 -12.83
N ASN A 75 -8.55 -4.99 -13.10
CA ASN A 75 -7.74 -4.35 -14.15
C ASN A 75 -8.37 -4.53 -15.54
N VAL A 76 -8.81 -5.76 -15.85
CA VAL A 76 -9.48 -6.08 -17.12
C VAL A 76 -10.86 -5.42 -17.19
N ALA A 77 -11.55 -5.37 -16.05
CA ALA A 77 -12.85 -4.72 -15.94
C ALA A 77 -12.76 -3.20 -16.14
N GLY A 78 -11.65 -2.58 -15.71
CA GLY A 78 -11.32 -1.18 -15.94
C GLY A 78 -11.10 -0.88 -17.42
N GLU A 79 -10.21 -1.63 -18.07
CA GLU A 79 -9.96 -1.48 -19.52
C GLU A 79 -11.25 -1.63 -20.34
N LEU A 80 -12.07 -2.64 -20.04
CA LEU A 80 -13.35 -2.85 -20.72
C LEU A 80 -14.34 -1.72 -20.46
N ARG A 81 -14.39 -1.19 -19.23
CA ARG A 81 -15.23 -0.03 -18.90
C ARG A 81 -14.80 1.17 -19.73
N ASP A 82 -13.51 1.42 -19.85
CA ASP A 82 -12.99 2.59 -20.54
C ASP A 82 -13.28 2.50 -22.05
N GLU A 83 -13.13 1.32 -22.65
CA GLU A 83 -13.56 1.09 -24.04
C GLU A 83 -15.07 1.33 -24.24
N ILE A 84 -15.91 0.88 -23.29
CA ILE A 84 -17.34 1.13 -23.35
C ILE A 84 -17.64 2.63 -23.23
N ASP A 85 -16.96 3.34 -22.32
CA ASP A 85 -17.14 4.77 -22.12
C ASP A 85 -16.68 5.59 -23.32
N ASP A 86 -15.62 5.17 -24.02
CA ASP A 86 -15.19 5.76 -25.29
C ASP A 86 -16.29 5.63 -26.36
N ILE A 87 -16.87 4.43 -26.52
CA ILE A 87 -17.99 4.19 -27.45
C ILE A 87 -19.22 5.02 -27.06
N LEU A 88 -19.53 5.10 -25.77
CA LEU A 88 -20.68 5.88 -25.27
C LEU A 88 -20.44 7.38 -25.39
N GLY A 89 -19.19 7.83 -25.35
CA GLY A 89 -18.74 9.22 -25.49
C GLY A 89 -18.87 9.78 -26.90
N GLU A 90 -18.71 8.94 -27.94
CA GLU A 90 -18.99 9.31 -29.34
C GLU A 90 -20.46 9.68 -29.56
N GLY A 91 -21.35 9.18 -28.69
CA GLY A 91 -22.77 9.45 -28.72
C GLY A 91 -23.54 8.61 -29.75
N PRO A 92 -24.88 8.56 -29.62
CA PRO A 92 -25.70 7.75 -30.51
C PRO A 92 -25.81 8.36 -31.91
N LYS A 93 -25.83 7.50 -32.94
CA LYS A 93 -26.09 7.90 -34.34
C LYS A 93 -27.48 8.49 -34.60
N LEU A 94 -28.38 8.40 -33.61
CA LEU A 94 -29.76 8.87 -33.68
C LEU A 94 -29.83 10.38 -33.35
N LEU A 95 -30.65 11.13 -34.10
CA LEU A 95 -30.87 12.55 -33.84
C LEU A 95 -31.61 12.76 -32.51
N ASN A 96 -31.23 13.80 -31.77
CA ASN A 96 -31.81 14.20 -30.47
C ASN A 96 -31.71 13.17 -29.34
N THR A 97 -30.80 12.20 -29.44
CA THR A 97 -30.52 11.25 -28.36
C THR A 97 -29.19 11.54 -27.68
N ARG A 98 -29.10 11.19 -26.40
CA ARG A 98 -27.87 11.26 -25.61
C ARG A 98 -27.70 9.94 -24.86
N THR A 99 -26.46 9.50 -24.77
CA THR A 99 -26.02 8.38 -23.94
C THR A 99 -25.34 8.93 -22.70
N SER A 100 -25.55 8.29 -21.56
CA SER A 100 -24.68 8.48 -20.40
C SER A 100 -23.46 7.57 -20.54
N LEU A 101 -22.41 7.87 -19.79
CA LEU A 101 -21.34 6.90 -19.51
C LEU A 101 -21.90 5.68 -18.78
N LEU A 102 -21.13 4.59 -18.79
CA LEU A 102 -21.45 3.34 -18.15
C LEU A 102 -21.63 3.57 -16.65
N THR A 103 -22.74 3.06 -16.11
CA THR A 103 -23.07 3.18 -14.69
C THR A 103 -23.47 1.82 -14.13
N GLY A 104 -23.48 1.71 -12.80
CA GLY A 104 -23.76 0.47 -12.08
C GLY A 104 -22.68 0.16 -11.05
N GLY A 105 -22.75 -1.04 -10.47
CA GLY A 105 -21.87 -1.42 -9.37
C GLY A 105 -20.38 -1.39 -9.71
N LEU A 106 -20.00 -1.89 -10.90
CA LEU A 106 -18.59 -1.96 -11.29
C LEU A 106 -17.99 -0.58 -11.60
N PRO A 107 -18.50 0.22 -12.57
CA PRO A 107 -17.90 1.53 -12.89
C PRO A 107 -17.78 2.43 -11.66
N VAL A 108 -18.84 2.47 -10.82
CA VAL A 108 -18.82 3.23 -9.57
C VAL A 108 -17.75 2.71 -8.61
N SER A 109 -17.56 1.39 -8.50
CA SER A 109 -16.52 0.84 -7.64
C SER A 109 -15.11 1.11 -8.16
N LEU A 110 -14.92 1.12 -9.49
CA LEU A 110 -13.65 1.47 -10.13
C LEU A 110 -13.32 2.95 -9.89
N ASP A 111 -14.28 3.86 -10.13
CA ASP A 111 -14.11 5.31 -9.90
C ASP A 111 -13.81 5.60 -8.41
N ILE A 112 -14.49 4.90 -7.49
CA ILE A 112 -14.21 5.02 -6.05
C ILE A 112 -12.79 4.54 -5.75
N ASN A 113 -12.37 3.41 -6.30
CA ASN A 113 -11.06 2.85 -6.02
C ASN A 113 -9.94 3.73 -6.58
N GLU A 114 -10.07 4.21 -7.82
CA GLU A 114 -9.15 5.15 -8.45
C GLU A 114 -9.05 6.45 -7.65
N GLY A 115 -10.19 7.03 -7.28
CA GLY A 115 -10.24 8.23 -6.45
C GLY A 115 -9.55 8.05 -5.09
N ILE A 116 -9.67 6.86 -4.48
CA ILE A 116 -8.97 6.53 -3.23
C ILE A 116 -7.46 6.43 -3.46
N HIS A 117 -7.02 5.73 -4.51
CA HIS A 117 -5.60 5.60 -4.84
C HIS A 117 -4.93 6.97 -5.05
N ASP A 118 -5.55 7.84 -5.86
CA ASP A 118 -5.03 9.17 -6.16
C ASP A 118 -4.98 10.07 -4.92
N THR A 119 -6.06 10.05 -4.15
CA THR A 119 -6.14 10.79 -2.88
C THR A 119 -5.09 10.27 -1.90
N GLN A 120 -4.90 8.96 -1.77
CA GLN A 120 -3.91 8.36 -0.88
C GLN A 120 -2.50 8.77 -1.25
N SER A 121 -2.12 8.72 -2.52
CA SER A 121 -0.78 9.13 -2.98
C SER A 121 -0.51 10.61 -2.66
N THR A 122 -1.46 11.48 -3.02
CA THR A 122 -1.36 12.93 -2.80
C THR A 122 -1.30 13.29 -1.32
N THR A 123 -2.19 12.70 -0.51
CA THR A 123 -2.24 12.96 0.93
C THR A 123 -1.04 12.40 1.67
N THR A 124 -0.49 11.25 1.24
CA THR A 124 0.74 10.68 1.81
C THR A 124 1.91 11.63 1.62
N LEU A 125 2.12 12.13 0.40
CA LEU A 125 3.20 13.08 0.10
C LEU A 125 3.03 14.39 0.87
N LEU A 126 1.81 14.94 0.90
CA LEU A 126 1.50 16.18 1.61
C LEU A 126 1.71 16.01 3.13
N THR A 127 1.25 14.90 3.70
CA THR A 127 1.41 14.59 5.13
C THR A 127 2.87 14.44 5.48
N LEU A 128 3.66 13.74 4.66
CA LEU A 128 5.11 13.61 4.84
C LEU A 128 5.77 14.99 4.92
N LEU A 129 5.46 15.88 3.97
CA LEU A 129 6.01 17.23 3.90
C LEU A 129 5.59 18.08 5.11
N VAL A 130 4.29 18.12 5.41
CA VAL A 130 3.74 18.95 6.51
C VAL A 130 4.27 18.48 7.86
N LEU A 131 4.30 17.18 8.13
CA LEU A 131 4.83 16.64 9.38
C LEU A 131 6.33 16.89 9.49
N THR A 132 7.09 16.73 8.40
CA THR A 132 8.52 17.08 8.40
C THR A 132 8.73 18.53 8.79
N ILE A 133 8.01 19.47 8.17
CA ILE A 133 8.10 20.90 8.50
C ILE A 133 7.71 21.15 9.97
N LEU A 134 6.62 20.54 10.44
CA LEU A 134 6.18 20.66 11.82
C LEU A 134 7.25 20.18 12.79
N LEU A 135 7.89 19.03 12.53
CA LEU A 135 8.96 18.51 13.36
C LEU A 135 10.19 19.43 13.37
N MET A 136 10.53 20.07 12.25
CA MET A 136 11.59 21.08 12.23
C MET A 136 11.30 22.25 13.18
N PHE A 137 10.03 22.68 13.27
CA PHE A 137 9.60 23.72 14.20
C PHE A 137 9.60 23.22 15.66
N VAL A 138 9.09 22.02 15.92
CA VAL A 138 9.04 21.42 17.26
C VAL A 138 10.44 21.29 17.85
N PHE A 139 11.38 20.71 17.09
CA PHE A 139 12.75 20.56 17.55
C PHE A 139 13.58 21.84 17.44
N ARG A 140 13.06 22.89 16.78
CA ARG A 140 13.77 24.12 16.40
C ARG A 140 15.09 23.83 15.65
N SER A 141 15.11 22.74 14.88
CA SER A 141 16.28 22.27 14.16
C SER A 141 15.86 21.50 12.92
N PRO A 142 16.20 21.98 11.70
CA PRO A 142 15.90 21.27 10.46
C PRO A 142 16.51 19.86 10.44
N ARG A 143 17.72 19.70 10.98
CA ARG A 143 18.42 18.41 11.09
C ARG A 143 17.60 17.39 11.87
N LEU A 144 17.19 17.75 13.10
CA LEU A 144 16.44 16.83 13.96
C LEU A 144 15.06 16.53 13.37
N GLY A 145 14.37 17.54 12.82
CA GLY A 145 13.07 17.35 12.19
C GLY A 145 13.12 16.35 11.02
N VAL A 146 14.13 16.44 10.16
CA VAL A 146 14.32 15.47 9.06
C VAL A 146 14.64 14.08 9.60
N TYR A 147 15.55 13.96 10.59
CA TYR A 147 15.94 12.66 11.13
C TYR A 147 14.81 11.93 11.83
N THR A 148 13.99 12.64 12.62
CA THR A 148 12.78 12.08 13.23
C THR A 148 11.79 11.57 12.17
N MET A 149 11.75 12.16 10.98
CA MET A 149 10.83 11.73 9.93
C MET A 149 11.31 10.51 9.15
N ILE A 150 12.62 10.24 9.08
CA ILE A 150 13.18 9.10 8.33
C ILE A 150 12.56 7.75 8.71
N PRO A 151 12.49 7.34 10.00
CA PRO A 151 11.86 6.07 10.36
C PRO A 151 10.39 6.00 9.93
N VAL A 152 9.63 7.07 10.12
CA VAL A 152 8.22 7.16 9.69
C VAL A 152 8.09 6.98 8.18
N ALA A 153 8.94 7.66 7.41
CA ALA A 153 8.94 7.54 5.95
C ALA A 153 9.20 6.09 5.51
N VAL A 154 10.12 5.38 6.18
CA VAL A 154 10.42 3.97 5.88
C VAL A 154 9.20 3.08 6.15
N VAL A 155 8.48 3.29 7.25
CA VAL A 155 7.26 2.52 7.56
C VAL A 155 6.18 2.74 6.50
N ILE A 156 5.96 3.99 6.10
CA ILE A 156 4.97 4.35 5.08
C ILE A 156 5.33 3.76 3.71
N LEU A 157 6.62 3.75 3.34
CA LEU A 157 7.08 3.08 2.13
C LEU A 157 6.93 1.55 2.20
N TRP A 158 6.90 0.98 3.40
CA TRP A 158 6.68 -0.45 3.60
C TRP A 158 5.23 -0.88 3.37
N GLN A 159 4.26 0.03 3.58
CA GLN A 159 2.84 -0.26 3.38
C GLN A 159 2.52 -0.81 1.98
N PRO A 160 2.85 -0.13 0.85
CA PRO A 160 2.56 -0.66 -0.48
C PRO A 160 3.32 -1.95 -0.77
N LEU A 161 4.51 -2.15 -0.18
CA LEU A 161 5.27 -3.40 -0.34
C LEU A 161 4.56 -4.59 0.34
N LEU A 162 4.05 -4.39 1.56
CA LEU A 162 3.26 -5.42 2.25
C LEU A 162 1.98 -5.73 1.49
N MET A 163 1.28 -4.71 0.98
CA MET A 163 0.07 -4.89 0.19
C MET A 163 0.33 -5.67 -1.10
N GLN A 164 1.41 -5.34 -1.82
CA GLN A 164 1.80 -6.08 -3.02
C GLN A 164 2.16 -7.53 -2.71
N SER A 165 2.87 -7.79 -1.59
CA SER A 165 3.27 -9.15 -1.20
C SER A 165 2.10 -10.04 -0.75
N GLY A 166 1.05 -9.42 -0.20
CA GLY A 166 -0.14 -10.11 0.31
C GLY A 166 -1.32 -10.15 -0.66
N ASP A 167 -1.15 -9.69 -1.91
CA ASP A 167 -2.21 -9.55 -2.91
C ASP A 167 -3.42 -8.75 -2.39
N VAL A 168 -3.13 -7.69 -1.62
CA VAL A 168 -4.14 -6.82 -1.01
C VAL A 168 -4.37 -5.60 -1.89
N ASN A 169 -5.59 -5.50 -2.44
CA ASN A 169 -6.02 -4.31 -3.17
C ASN A 169 -6.16 -3.09 -2.24
N VAL A 170 -5.84 -1.92 -2.76
CA VAL A 170 -6.21 -0.67 -2.09
C VAL A 170 -7.72 -0.55 -2.05
N ASN A 171 -8.20 0.01 -0.96
CA ASN A 171 -9.59 0.32 -0.70
C ASN A 171 -9.65 1.38 0.41
N ILE A 172 -10.85 1.80 0.76
CA ILE A 172 -11.07 2.87 1.75
C ILE A 172 -10.43 2.56 3.11
N PHE A 173 -10.45 1.30 3.57
CA PHE A 173 -9.88 0.90 4.84
C PHE A 173 -8.35 0.93 4.81
N THR A 174 -7.74 0.38 3.75
CA THR A 174 -6.28 0.40 3.59
C THR A 174 -5.73 1.81 3.41
N ALA A 175 -6.51 2.74 2.84
CA ALA A 175 -6.13 4.14 2.73
C ALA A 175 -6.09 4.83 4.11
N MET A 176 -6.96 4.44 5.05
CA MET A 176 -6.95 4.97 6.42
C MET A 176 -5.70 4.55 7.22
N ILE A 177 -5.07 3.43 6.85
CA ILE A 177 -3.86 2.94 7.52
C ILE A 177 -2.76 3.99 7.53
N GLY A 178 -2.53 4.66 6.38
CA GLY A 178 -1.48 5.66 6.25
C GLY A 178 -1.60 6.76 7.31
N THR A 179 -2.79 7.33 7.48
CA THR A 179 -3.06 8.38 8.48
C THR A 179 -2.82 7.90 9.92
N ILE A 180 -3.21 6.67 10.24
CA ILE A 180 -3.03 6.13 11.59
C ILE A 180 -1.55 5.86 11.86
N VAL A 181 -0.86 5.24 10.91
CA VAL A 181 0.57 4.91 10.99
C VAL A 181 1.43 6.17 11.04
N PHE A 182 1.04 7.25 10.36
CA PHE A 182 1.70 8.55 10.51
C PHE A 182 1.66 9.04 11.95
N GLY A 183 0.51 8.97 12.62
CA GLY A 183 0.38 9.39 14.02
C GLY A 183 1.28 8.56 14.93
N ILE A 184 1.13 7.23 14.90
CA ILE A 184 1.89 6.32 15.77
C ILE A 184 3.40 6.42 15.50
N GLY A 185 3.82 6.36 14.23
CA GLY A 185 5.24 6.40 13.88
C GLY A 185 5.91 7.72 14.24
N VAL A 186 5.21 8.85 14.06
CA VAL A 186 5.73 10.17 14.47
C VAL A 186 5.82 10.26 15.99
N ASP A 187 4.81 9.82 16.73
CA ASP A 187 4.83 9.86 18.20
C ASP A 187 6.01 9.04 18.74
N ASP A 188 6.19 7.80 18.29
CA ASP A 188 7.32 6.95 18.68
C ASP A 188 8.67 7.64 18.38
N SER A 189 8.81 8.19 17.18
CA SER A 189 10.05 8.84 16.74
C SER A 189 10.33 10.14 17.52
N ILE A 190 9.29 10.89 17.90
CA ILE A 190 9.42 12.07 18.75
C ILE A 190 9.91 11.67 20.14
N HIS A 191 9.31 10.64 20.75
CA HIS A 191 9.71 10.18 22.08
C HIS A 191 11.17 9.77 22.11
N VAL A 192 11.62 8.95 21.15
CA VAL A 192 13.02 8.53 21.04
C VAL A 192 13.94 9.73 20.79
N MET A 193 13.61 10.61 19.82
CA MET A 193 14.45 11.78 19.51
C MET A 193 14.56 12.73 20.70
N HIS A 194 13.46 12.95 21.43
CA HIS A 194 13.45 13.80 22.60
C HIS A 194 14.37 13.25 23.68
N ARG A 195 14.32 11.94 23.95
CA ARG A 195 15.19 11.31 24.94
C ARG A 195 16.67 11.35 24.52
N ILE A 196 16.97 11.09 23.24
CA ILE A 196 18.33 11.24 22.69
C ILE A 196 18.83 12.67 22.88
N ARG A 197 17.97 13.69 22.73
CA ARG A 197 18.34 15.08 22.95
C ARG A 197 18.61 15.40 24.43
N GLU A 198 17.89 14.77 25.36
CA GLU A 198 18.08 14.95 26.80
C GLU A 198 19.37 14.28 27.30
N GLU A 199 19.59 13.02 26.93
CA GLU A 199 20.76 12.23 27.33
C GLU A 199 22.03 12.61 26.53
N GLY A 200 21.84 13.25 25.38
CA GLY A 200 22.89 13.70 24.49
C GLY A 200 23.14 12.75 23.33
N GLU A 201 23.58 13.33 22.20
CA GLU A 201 24.00 12.58 21.01
C GLU A 201 25.41 11.99 21.21
N THR A 202 25.59 11.18 22.25
CA THR A 202 26.78 10.34 22.49
C THR A 202 26.39 8.86 22.42
N PRO A 203 27.32 7.93 22.20
CA PRO A 203 27.02 6.49 22.22
C PRO A 203 26.29 6.05 23.49
N GLU A 204 26.75 6.52 24.65
CA GLU A 204 26.16 6.23 25.96
C GLU A 204 24.79 6.87 26.13
N GLY A 205 24.64 8.13 25.72
CA GLY A 205 23.37 8.86 25.81
C GLY A 205 22.29 8.25 24.92
N MET A 206 22.63 7.82 23.71
CA MET A 206 21.70 7.08 22.85
C MET A 206 21.33 5.71 23.41
N ALA A 207 22.29 4.97 23.97
CA ALA A 207 22.01 3.67 24.58
C ALA A 207 21.05 3.82 25.77
N SER A 208 21.30 4.79 26.65
CA SER A 208 20.43 5.13 27.77
C SER A 208 19.04 5.57 27.29
N ALA A 209 18.97 6.39 26.25
CA ALA A 209 17.70 6.84 25.68
C ALA A 209 16.85 5.67 25.17
N ILE A 210 17.46 4.70 24.49
CA ILE A 210 16.78 3.50 23.98
C ILE A 210 16.40 2.54 25.11
N GLU A 211 17.24 2.38 26.13
CA GLU A 211 16.94 1.50 27.27
C GLU A 211 15.63 1.92 27.98
N GLU A 212 15.45 3.21 28.22
CA GLU A 212 14.27 3.70 28.93
C GLU A 212 13.06 3.94 28.01
N THR A 213 13.26 4.68 26.91
CA THR A 213 12.15 5.05 26.03
C THR A 213 11.73 3.89 25.13
N GLY A 214 12.69 3.07 24.68
CA GLY A 214 12.40 1.89 23.87
C GLY A 214 11.54 0.87 24.61
N GLN A 215 11.75 0.68 25.92
CA GLN A 215 10.88 -0.18 26.73
C GLN A 215 9.46 0.37 26.79
N THR A 216 9.30 1.67 27.04
CA THR A 216 7.98 2.32 27.10
C THR A 216 7.24 2.22 25.77
N ILE A 217 7.93 2.44 24.65
CA ILE A 217 7.35 2.31 23.31
C ILE A 217 7.00 0.85 23.00
N PHE A 218 7.81 -0.11 23.44
CA PHE A 218 7.48 -1.53 23.28
C PHE A 218 6.17 -1.89 24.01
N GLU A 219 5.97 -1.41 25.23
CA GLU A 219 4.75 -1.65 26.00
C GLU A 219 3.50 -1.03 25.32
N THR A 220 3.62 0.21 24.84
CA THR A 220 2.53 0.89 24.11
C THR A 220 2.25 0.21 22.75
N THR A 221 3.29 -0.30 22.09
CA THR A 221 3.16 -1.05 20.84
C THR A 221 2.41 -2.37 21.06
N ILE A 222 2.79 -3.15 22.08
CA ILE A 222 2.13 -4.43 22.38
C ILE A 222 0.66 -4.23 22.75
N THR A 223 0.35 -3.19 23.54
CA THR A 223 -1.04 -2.89 23.90
C THR A 223 -1.86 -2.45 22.69
N THR A 224 -1.30 -1.63 21.80
CA THR A 224 -1.96 -1.18 20.57
C THR A 224 -2.17 -2.34 19.59
N VAL A 225 -1.14 -3.16 19.34
CA VAL A 225 -1.22 -4.35 18.48
C VAL A 225 -2.26 -5.33 19.04
N SER A 226 -2.29 -5.54 20.36
CA SER A 226 -3.30 -6.41 20.99
C SER A 226 -4.72 -5.86 20.80
N GLY A 227 -4.90 -4.55 20.89
CA GLY A 227 -6.19 -3.89 20.64
C GLY A 227 -6.65 -4.03 19.18
N ILE A 228 -5.75 -3.81 18.22
CA ILE A 228 -6.04 -4.01 16.80
C ILE A 228 -6.30 -5.49 16.49
N ALA A 229 -5.52 -6.40 17.07
CA ALA A 229 -5.67 -7.84 16.88
C ALA A 229 -7.00 -8.37 17.44
N ALA A 230 -7.57 -7.76 18.47
CA ALA A 230 -8.92 -8.09 18.92
C ALA A 230 -9.97 -7.87 17.81
N GLY A 231 -9.69 -7.02 16.82
CA GLY A 231 -10.52 -6.83 15.63
C GLY A 231 -10.74 -8.10 14.81
N PHE A 232 -9.81 -9.06 14.83
CA PHE A 232 -9.98 -10.36 14.17
C PHE A 232 -11.14 -11.19 14.77
N LEU A 233 -11.58 -10.88 15.99
CA LEU A 233 -12.75 -11.53 16.61
C LEU A 233 -14.08 -11.04 16.02
N ALA A 234 -14.09 -9.90 15.33
CA ALA A 234 -15.32 -9.29 14.82
C ALA A 234 -15.90 -9.98 13.58
N ALA A 235 -15.20 -10.99 13.01
CA ALA A 235 -15.65 -11.80 11.86
C ALA A 235 -16.17 -10.97 10.66
N PHE A 236 -15.50 -9.85 10.35
CA PHE A 236 -15.75 -9.05 9.15
C PHE A 236 -14.64 -9.31 8.12
N PRO A 237 -14.87 -10.16 7.09
CA PRO A 237 -13.83 -10.54 6.12
C PRO A 237 -13.21 -9.34 5.40
N GLY A 238 -13.99 -8.27 5.18
CA GLY A 238 -13.52 -7.04 4.52
C GLY A 238 -12.48 -6.24 5.32
N LEU A 239 -12.28 -6.54 6.60
CA LEU A 239 -11.35 -5.83 7.49
C LEU A 239 -10.12 -6.67 7.89
N GLU A 240 -10.07 -7.95 7.51
CA GLU A 240 -8.95 -8.83 7.90
C GLU A 240 -7.61 -8.31 7.41
N ASN A 241 -7.54 -7.91 6.14
CA ASN A 241 -6.34 -7.30 5.55
C ASN A 241 -5.97 -5.98 6.24
N PHE A 242 -6.98 -5.18 6.63
CA PHE A 242 -6.75 -3.93 7.36
C PHE A 242 -6.10 -4.20 8.72
N PHE A 243 -6.64 -5.12 9.52
CA PHE A 243 -6.08 -5.46 10.83
C PHE A 243 -4.69 -6.07 10.73
N MET A 244 -4.46 -6.94 9.74
CA MET A 244 -3.16 -7.57 9.53
C MET A 244 -2.09 -6.52 9.19
N LEU A 245 -2.36 -5.65 8.21
CA LEU A 245 -1.44 -4.60 7.80
C LEU A 245 -1.18 -3.61 8.94
N MET A 246 -2.20 -3.23 9.70
CA MET A 246 -2.06 -2.36 10.85
C MET A 246 -1.12 -2.96 11.91
N CYS A 247 -1.33 -4.21 12.31
CA CYS A 247 -0.46 -4.88 13.28
C CYS A 247 1.00 -4.92 12.81
N LEU A 248 1.22 -5.27 11.54
CA LEU A 248 2.57 -5.30 10.98
C LEU A 248 3.21 -3.90 10.96
N LEU A 249 2.51 -2.89 10.48
CA LEU A 249 3.05 -1.53 10.36
C LEU A 249 3.33 -0.87 11.71
N ILE A 250 2.52 -1.16 12.74
CA ILE A 250 2.79 -0.70 14.11
C ILE A 250 4.07 -1.35 14.65
N ILE A 251 4.26 -2.65 14.45
CA ILE A 251 5.50 -3.33 14.85
C ILE A 251 6.71 -2.76 14.08
N PHE A 252 6.55 -2.50 12.78
CA PHE A 252 7.57 -1.84 11.97
C PHE A 252 7.86 -0.40 12.44
N ALA A 253 6.85 0.35 12.89
CA ALA A 253 7.03 1.68 13.47
C ALA A 253 7.91 1.63 14.71
N PHE A 254 7.63 0.72 15.65
CA PHE A 254 8.49 0.49 16.81
C PHE A 254 9.92 0.13 16.43
N ILE A 255 10.11 -0.81 15.48
CA ILE A 255 11.44 -1.25 15.06
C ILE A 255 12.22 -0.09 14.42
N THR A 256 11.58 0.67 13.54
CA THR A 256 12.26 1.77 12.85
C THR A 256 12.55 2.95 13.79
N SER A 257 11.63 3.31 14.68
CA SER A 257 11.87 4.38 15.66
C SER A 257 12.97 4.02 16.67
N THR A 258 13.02 2.76 17.12
CA THR A 258 13.96 2.32 18.15
C THR A 258 15.34 1.99 17.59
N PHE A 259 15.43 1.43 16.38
CA PHE A 259 16.71 0.99 15.80
C PHE A 259 17.19 1.90 14.66
N LEU A 260 16.33 2.26 13.72
CA LEU A 260 16.74 3.01 12.54
C LEU A 260 17.06 4.47 12.89
N LEU A 261 16.28 5.10 13.78
CA LEU A 261 16.52 6.49 14.18
C LEU A 261 17.91 6.73 14.82
N PRO A 262 18.31 6.02 15.90
CA PRO A 262 19.66 6.18 16.44
C PRO A 262 20.74 5.74 15.47
N ALA A 263 20.48 4.74 14.61
CA ALA A 263 21.43 4.33 13.57
C ALA A 263 21.69 5.44 12.54
N VAL A 264 20.66 6.21 12.14
CA VAL A 264 20.80 7.36 11.23
C VAL A 264 21.65 8.45 11.87
N ILE A 265 21.40 8.78 13.15
CA ILE A 265 22.17 9.79 13.89
C ILE A 265 23.63 9.32 14.03
N THR A 266 23.84 8.06 14.41
CA THR A 266 25.17 7.45 14.50
C THR A 266 25.92 7.48 13.17
N ALA A 267 25.24 7.12 12.07
CA ALA A 267 25.82 7.11 10.74
C ALA A 267 26.24 8.51 10.29
N GLU A 268 25.47 9.54 10.64
CA GLU A 268 25.85 10.93 10.37
C GLU A 268 27.11 11.33 11.15
N HIS A 269 27.17 11.07 12.46
CA HIS A 269 28.33 11.38 13.30
C HIS A 269 29.59 10.63 12.85
N ALA A 270 29.46 9.33 12.56
CA ALA A 270 30.56 8.52 12.04
C ALA A 270 31.05 9.02 10.66
N SER A 271 30.14 9.43 9.78
CA SER A 271 30.48 9.99 8.47
C SER A 271 31.21 11.33 8.61
N ARG A 272 30.77 12.20 9.53
CA ARG A 272 31.44 13.48 9.82
C ARG A 272 32.82 13.30 10.44
N ALA A 273 32.97 12.35 11.37
CA ALA A 273 34.26 12.04 11.99
C ALA A 273 35.28 11.54 10.95
N LYS A 274 34.84 10.66 10.05
CA LYS A 274 35.66 10.14 8.96
C LYS A 274 36.10 11.23 7.97
N LEU A 275 35.20 12.17 7.64
CA LEU A 275 35.52 13.31 6.77
C LEU A 275 36.49 14.31 7.42
N ASN A 276 36.38 14.50 8.73
CA ASN A 276 37.22 15.45 9.48
C ASN A 276 38.51 14.82 10.04
N GLY A 277 38.80 13.55 9.75
CA GLY A 277 40.00 12.84 10.21
C GLY A 277 40.08 12.64 11.73
N HIS A 278 38.95 12.66 12.44
CA HIS A 278 38.89 12.44 13.88
C HIS A 278 38.78 10.94 14.22
N PRO A 279 39.19 10.50 15.43
CA PRO A 279 38.98 9.11 15.88
C PRO A 279 37.50 8.71 15.83
N SER A 280 37.23 7.40 15.75
CA SER A 280 35.86 6.89 15.59
C SER A 280 34.97 7.37 16.72
N TRP A 281 33.82 7.95 16.36
CA TRP A 281 32.80 8.42 17.30
C TRP A 281 32.15 7.29 18.12
N ILE A 282 32.31 6.04 17.67
CA ILE A 282 31.85 4.84 18.38
C ILE A 282 32.88 4.52 19.46
N ASP A 283 32.54 4.81 20.71
CA ASP A 283 33.25 4.33 21.88
C ASP A 283 32.60 3.02 22.34
N PHE A 284 33.34 1.92 22.28
CA PHE A 284 32.87 0.60 22.72
C PHE A 284 33.01 0.40 24.24
N GLY A 285 33.29 1.49 24.99
CA GLY A 285 33.58 1.47 26.40
C GLY A 285 35.02 1.01 26.69
N GLU A 286 35.55 1.44 27.83
CA GLU A 286 36.84 0.97 28.36
C GLU A 286 36.79 -0.55 28.63
N GLY A 287 37.12 -1.37 27.64
CA GLY A 287 37.20 -2.82 27.80
C GLY A 287 37.12 -3.64 26.52
N ILE A 288 36.60 -3.09 25.43
CA ILE A 288 36.58 -3.77 24.13
C ILE A 288 37.78 -3.27 23.32
N ALA A 289 38.94 -3.85 23.61
CA ALA A 289 40.10 -3.73 22.73
C ALA A 289 39.73 -4.35 21.39
N ILE A 290 39.34 -3.51 20.41
CA ILE A 290 39.40 -3.90 19.01
C ILE A 290 40.88 -4.11 18.74
N GLY A 291 41.31 -5.37 18.80
CA GLY A 291 42.68 -5.76 18.54
C GLY A 291 43.09 -5.18 17.19
N ASP A 292 44.01 -4.21 17.23
CA ASP A 292 44.65 -3.72 16.03
C ASP A 292 45.33 -4.93 15.38
N SER A 293 44.86 -5.29 14.18
CA SER A 293 45.29 -6.50 13.45
C SER A 293 46.79 -6.53 13.12
N ALA A 294 47.52 -5.46 13.43
CA ALA A 294 48.95 -5.32 13.19
C ALA A 294 49.85 -5.94 14.28
N VAL A 295 49.34 -6.37 15.44
CA VAL A 295 50.18 -6.86 16.54
C VAL A 295 49.63 -8.13 17.19
N MET A 296 49.75 -9.28 16.52
CA MET A 296 49.80 -10.57 17.21
C MET A 296 50.94 -11.42 16.65
N LYS A 297 51.99 -11.63 17.45
CA LYS A 297 52.94 -12.73 17.25
C LYS A 297 52.35 -13.98 17.92
N PRO A 298 52.24 -15.12 17.22
CA PRO A 298 51.61 -16.32 17.75
C PRO A 298 52.62 -17.14 18.56
N MET A 299 52.92 -16.70 19.77
CA MET A 299 53.61 -17.52 20.77
C MET A 299 53.21 -16.99 22.13
N ASP A 300 52.09 -17.45 22.66
CA ASP A 300 51.82 -17.58 24.11
C ASP A 300 50.46 -18.28 24.33
N ALA A 301 50.25 -19.38 23.61
CA ALA A 301 49.20 -20.34 23.93
C ALA A 301 49.86 -21.68 24.25
N VAL A 302 50.38 -21.82 25.48
CA VAL A 302 50.87 -23.10 26.02
C VAL A 302 50.28 -23.35 27.42
N ILE A 303 49.23 -24.17 27.42
CA ILE A 303 48.84 -25.25 28.36
C ILE A 303 48.61 -24.91 29.86
N PRO A 304 47.39 -25.18 30.40
CA PRO A 304 47.18 -25.36 31.84
C PRO A 304 47.41 -26.85 32.20
N GLY A 305 48.41 -27.15 33.05
CA GLY A 305 48.73 -28.53 33.41
C GLY A 305 49.63 -28.68 34.64
N SER A 306 48.97 -28.69 35.81
CA SER A 306 49.27 -29.50 37.02
C SER A 306 50.65 -29.48 37.71
N LEU A 307 50.55 -29.21 39.03
CA LEU A 307 51.23 -29.83 40.18
C LEU A 307 52.47 -29.17 40.81
N TRP A 308 52.45 -29.28 42.15
CA TRP A 308 53.55 -29.29 43.14
C TRP A 308 53.93 -27.95 43.80
N HIS A 309 53.42 -27.75 45.01
CA HIS A 309 54.18 -27.06 46.07
C HIS A 309 53.97 -27.82 47.39
N ASP A 310 54.99 -28.57 47.77
CA ASP A 310 55.24 -28.98 49.16
C ASP A 310 56.52 -28.29 49.65
N GLU A 311 56.39 -27.78 50.88
CA GLU A 311 57.34 -27.63 51.98
C GLU A 311 58.60 -26.75 51.89
N GLU A 312 58.64 -25.79 52.84
CA GLU A 312 59.68 -25.45 53.85
C GLU A 312 59.77 -23.92 53.98
N GLY A 313 59.74 -23.24 55.14
CA GLY A 313 59.70 -23.60 56.55
C GLY A 313 59.97 -22.32 57.37
N GLY A 314 59.46 -22.26 58.60
CA GLY A 314 59.79 -21.25 59.63
C GLY A 314 58.57 -20.44 60.10
N GLY A 315 58.12 -20.45 61.35
CA GLY A 315 58.67 -21.00 62.59
C GLY A 315 58.53 -19.98 63.73
N SER A 316 57.52 -20.18 64.60
CA SER A 316 57.39 -19.67 65.99
C SER A 316 57.27 -18.13 66.14
N ARG A 317 56.57 -17.47 67.07
CA ARG A 317 55.99 -17.61 68.43
C ARG A 317 55.22 -16.27 68.60
N GLU A 318 54.14 -16.03 69.34
CA GLU A 318 53.46 -16.56 70.53
C GLU A 318 52.00 -16.08 70.44
#